data_AF-A0A2V9WGG7-F1
#
_entry.id   AF-A0A2V9WGG7-F1
#
_cell.length_a   1.000
_cell.length_b   1.000
_cell.length_c   1.000
_cell.angle_alpha   90.00
_cell.angle_beta   90.00
_cell.angle_gamma   90.00
#
_symmetry.space_group_name_H-M   'P 1'
#
loop_
_entity.id
_entity.type
_entity.pdbx_description
1 polymer ?
#
loop_
_entity_poly.entity_id
_entity_poly.type
_entity_poly.pdbx_seq_one_letter_code
_entity_poly.pdbx_strand_id
1 'polypeptide(L)'
;MRTAAVAVLGRQPLSFAGRLSMRFKRSALALFVALMALVLTNAAVAKSVTLTYEFQNQKYYFSVNGSSTLTPLMCDSFDNNIYKTETWTATVSPFLQGIAGSMFGPSMTLDYKAAGLIYKSMLAGTLTTLQAQWAVWGLFSTNAQGETLFTTYGGAATDATYLALAGTAPDSAYSGLLLYTPVGGKPGIGPQEFIGYSAVPEPGTMTMFGTGLIGLAGLIRRKLARA
;
A
#
# COMPACT_ATOMS: atom_id res chain seq x y z
N MET A 1 -99.45 -32.63 -18.85
CA MET A 1 -98.56 -33.20 -19.89
C MET A 1 -97.12 -33.15 -19.38
N ARG A 2 -96.45 -34.31 -19.32
CA ARG A 2 -94.99 -34.55 -19.42
C ARG A 2 -94.05 -33.97 -18.34
N THR A 3 -93.59 -34.82 -17.40
CA THR A 3 -92.21 -35.41 -17.26
C THR A 3 -91.17 -34.46 -16.64
N ALA A 4 -90.69 -34.69 -15.40
CA ALA A 4 -89.49 -35.48 -14.99
C ALA A 4 -88.15 -34.79 -15.35
N ALA A 5 -87.03 -34.82 -14.62
CA ALA A 5 -86.58 -35.20 -13.28
C ALA A 5 -85.07 -34.81 -13.20
N VAL A 6 -84.54 -34.45 -12.00
CA VAL A 6 -83.25 -34.85 -11.35
C VAL A 6 -81.96 -34.87 -12.23
N ALA A 7 -80.79 -34.29 -11.92
CA ALA A 7 -79.87 -34.41 -10.76
C ALA A 7 -78.59 -33.55 -11.06
N VAL A 8 -77.96 -32.81 -10.13
CA VAL A 8 -76.87 -33.20 -9.18
C VAL A 8 -75.41 -32.95 -9.68
N LEU A 9 -74.67 -32.22 -8.82
CA LEU A 9 -73.21 -32.17 -8.54
C LEU A 9 -72.20 -31.54 -9.53
N GLY A 10 -71.42 -30.59 -8.98
CA GLY A 10 -70.13 -30.15 -9.54
C GLY A 10 -69.45 -29.09 -8.67
N ARG A 11 -68.85 -29.51 -7.55
CA ARG A 11 -67.99 -28.70 -6.66
C ARG A 11 -66.53 -29.07 -6.97
N GLN A 12 -65.65 -28.13 -7.31
CA GLN A 12 -64.22 -28.11 -6.90
C GLN A 12 -63.47 -26.84 -7.40
N PRO A 13 -62.37 -26.45 -6.73
CA PRO A 13 -61.82 -25.09 -6.73
C PRO A 13 -60.57 -24.95 -7.61
N LEU A 14 -60.26 -23.73 -8.06
CA LEU A 14 -58.97 -23.42 -8.67
C LEU A 14 -58.13 -22.58 -7.71
N SER A 15 -57.21 -23.25 -7.04
CA SER A 15 -56.07 -22.64 -6.37
C SER A 15 -55.03 -22.19 -7.40
N PHE A 16 -54.55 -20.96 -7.29
CA PHE A 16 -53.30 -20.53 -7.93
C PHE A 16 -52.40 -19.89 -6.88
N ALA A 17 -51.78 -20.75 -6.06
CA ALA A 17 -50.63 -20.37 -5.24
C ALA A 17 -49.37 -20.50 -6.11
N GLY A 18 -49.02 -19.41 -6.81
CA GLY A 18 -47.74 -19.31 -7.50
C GLY A 18 -46.59 -19.28 -6.49
N ARG A 19 -45.91 -20.42 -6.31
CA ARG A 19 -44.57 -20.46 -5.69
C ARG A 19 -43.60 -19.72 -6.60
N LEU A 20 -43.36 -18.43 -6.30
CA LEU A 20 -42.14 -17.74 -6.74
C LEU A 20 -40.95 -18.38 -6.03
N SER A 21 -40.43 -19.43 -6.65
CA SER A 21 -39.15 -20.04 -6.33
C SER A 21 -38.07 -18.99 -6.57
N MET A 22 -37.62 -18.33 -5.50
CA MET A 22 -36.39 -17.53 -5.47
C MET A 22 -35.20 -18.47 -5.70
N ARG A 23 -34.99 -18.89 -6.95
CA ARG A 23 -33.68 -19.34 -7.43
C ARG A 23 -32.83 -18.09 -7.63
N PHE A 24 -32.40 -17.49 -6.52
CA PHE A 24 -31.29 -16.54 -6.52
C PHE A 24 -30.09 -17.33 -7.02
N LYS A 25 -29.81 -17.19 -8.31
CA LYS A 25 -28.90 -18.07 -9.05
C LYS A 25 -27.53 -17.96 -8.40
N ARG A 26 -26.94 -19.10 -8.01
CA ARG A 26 -25.60 -19.19 -7.42
C ARG A 26 -24.54 -18.37 -8.19
N SER A 27 -24.78 -18.15 -9.49
CA SER A 27 -24.04 -17.26 -10.38
C SER A 27 -23.98 -15.79 -9.93
N ALA A 28 -25.08 -15.23 -9.43
CA ALA A 28 -25.13 -13.84 -8.94
C ALA A 28 -24.35 -13.67 -7.64
N LEU A 29 -24.38 -14.68 -6.76
CA LEU A 29 -23.57 -14.69 -5.54
C LEU A 29 -22.08 -14.83 -5.87
N ALA A 30 -21.72 -15.73 -6.80
CA ALA A 30 -20.34 -15.88 -7.25
C ALA A 30 -19.79 -14.60 -7.91
N LEU A 31 -20.61 -13.93 -8.74
CA LEU A 31 -20.23 -12.66 -9.36
C LEU A 31 -20.08 -11.54 -8.32
N PHE A 32 -20.96 -11.49 -7.31
CA PHE A 32 -20.88 -10.51 -6.23
C PHE A 32 -19.64 -10.75 -5.34
N VAL A 33 -19.32 -12.01 -5.04
CA VAL A 33 -18.09 -12.37 -4.30
C VAL A 33 -16.84 -12.06 -5.13
N ALA A 34 -16.85 -12.31 -6.44
CA ALA A 34 -15.74 -11.96 -7.33
C ALA A 34 -15.56 -10.44 -7.46
N LEU A 35 -16.65 -9.66 -7.56
CA LEU A 35 -16.60 -8.20 -7.58
C LEU A 35 -16.12 -7.64 -6.23
N MET A 36 -16.60 -8.16 -5.11
CA MET A 36 -16.12 -7.77 -3.78
C MET A 36 -14.64 -8.11 -3.61
N ALA A 37 -14.19 -9.29 -4.06
CA ALA A 37 -12.78 -9.65 -4.06
C ALA A 37 -11.93 -8.70 -4.93
N LEU A 38 -12.45 -8.26 -6.08
CA LEU A 38 -11.77 -7.28 -6.94
C LEU A 38 -11.71 -5.87 -6.33
N VAL A 39 -12.73 -5.48 -5.55
CA VAL A 39 -12.78 -4.18 -4.87
C VAL A 39 -11.91 -4.18 -3.60
N LEU A 40 -11.68 -5.35 -2.99
CA LEU A 40 -10.93 -5.51 -1.74
C LEU A 40 -9.41 -5.65 -1.92
N THR A 41 -8.90 -5.85 -3.14
CA THR A 41 -7.46 -6.17 -3.32
C THR A 41 -6.50 -4.98 -3.30
N ASN A 42 -6.93 -3.71 -3.29
CA ASN A 42 -5.99 -2.60 -3.58
C ASN A 42 -6.02 -1.36 -2.67
N ALA A 43 -6.68 -1.39 -1.51
CA ALA A 43 -6.60 -0.26 -0.58
C ALA A 43 -5.46 -0.46 0.44
N ALA A 44 -4.22 -0.33 -0.02
CA ALA A 44 -3.13 -0.02 0.90
C ALA A 44 -3.29 1.46 1.29
N VAL A 45 -3.78 1.71 2.50
CA VAL A 45 -4.13 3.05 2.95
C VAL A 45 -2.88 3.75 3.46
N ALA A 46 -2.57 4.90 2.86
CA ALA A 46 -1.51 5.78 3.32
C ALA A 46 -1.78 6.22 4.77
N LYS A 47 -0.78 6.08 5.65
CA LYS A 47 -0.90 6.37 7.08
C LYS A 47 -0.05 7.58 7.45
N SER A 48 -0.64 8.56 8.13
CA SER A 48 0.12 9.67 8.72
C SER A 48 0.92 9.18 9.94
N VAL A 49 2.20 9.54 10.01
CA VAL A 49 3.10 9.27 11.14
C VAL A 49 3.89 10.51 11.51
N THR A 50 4.37 10.55 12.74
CA THR A 50 5.34 11.54 13.20
C THR A 50 6.74 10.93 13.12
N LEU A 51 7.65 11.59 12.41
CA LEU A 51 9.06 11.23 12.34
C LEU A 51 9.86 12.16 13.23
N THR A 52 10.73 11.59 14.07
CA THR A 52 11.75 12.34 14.80
C THR A 52 13.13 11.84 14.43
N TYR A 53 14.00 12.73 13.97
CA TYR A 53 15.35 12.38 13.53
C TYR A 53 16.31 12.22 14.70
N GLU A 54 16.93 11.04 14.84
CA GLU A 54 17.76 10.72 16.01
C GLU A 54 19.28 10.64 15.71
N PHE A 55 19.69 10.87 14.45
CA PHE A 55 21.06 10.77 13.90
C PHE A 55 22.04 9.88 14.69
N GLN A 56 22.39 8.71 14.14
CA GLN A 56 23.41 7.84 14.73
C GLN A 56 24.37 7.31 13.66
N ASN A 57 25.68 7.44 13.90
CA ASN A 57 26.74 6.86 13.07
C ASN A 57 26.60 7.11 11.56
N GLN A 58 26.33 8.36 11.15
CA GLN A 58 26.18 8.73 9.73
C GLN A 58 25.01 8.02 9.02
N LYS A 59 24.00 7.59 9.78
CA LYS A 59 22.79 6.93 9.27
C LYS A 59 21.54 7.68 9.69
N TYR A 60 20.56 7.66 8.79
CA TYR A 60 19.24 8.20 8.98
C TYR A 60 18.40 7.26 9.85
N TYR A 61 18.46 7.47 11.16
CA TYR A 61 17.63 6.76 12.13
C TYR A 61 16.49 7.63 12.63
N PHE A 62 15.31 7.04 12.68
CA PHE A 62 14.08 7.73 13.04
C PHE A 62 13.33 7.03 14.16
N SER A 63 12.87 7.82 15.13
CA SER A 63 11.76 7.42 15.99
C SER A 63 10.45 7.66 15.23
N VAL A 64 9.74 6.59 14.92
CA VAL A 64 8.43 6.65 14.24
C VAL A 64 7.33 6.61 15.29
N ASN A 65 6.51 7.65 15.36
CA ASN A 65 5.45 7.84 16.37
C ASN A 65 5.96 7.72 17.83
N GLY A 66 7.17 8.20 18.10
CA GLY A 66 7.76 8.13 19.45
C GLY A 66 8.25 6.73 19.84
N SER A 67 8.36 5.79 18.90
CA SER A 67 8.95 4.47 19.14
C SER A 67 10.38 4.60 19.65
N SER A 68 10.73 3.82 20.69
CA SER A 68 12.11 3.66 21.16
C SER A 68 12.95 2.77 20.24
N THR A 69 12.31 1.96 19.39
CA THR A 69 12.99 1.21 18.32
C THR A 69 13.17 2.13 17.12
N LEU A 70 14.43 2.45 16.83
CA LEU A 70 14.77 3.33 15.73
C LEU A 70 14.71 2.59 14.39
N THR A 71 14.08 3.24 13.42
CA THR A 71 13.94 2.72 12.06
C THR A 71 15.02 3.32 11.17
N PRO A 72 15.86 2.50 10.51
CA PRO A 72 16.80 3.00 9.52
C PRO A 72 16.03 3.34 8.24
N LEU A 73 16.15 4.58 7.78
CA LEU A 73 15.58 5.04 6.52
C LEU A 73 16.70 5.51 5.58
N MET A 74 16.39 5.68 4.31
CA MET A 74 17.30 6.25 3.30
C MET A 74 16.70 7.58 2.82
N CYS A 75 17.51 8.63 2.81
CA CYS A 75 17.08 9.94 2.32
C CYS A 75 17.12 9.97 0.79
N ASP A 76 16.12 10.56 0.14
CA ASP A 76 16.12 10.81 -1.31
C ASP A 76 16.17 12.30 -1.68
N SER A 77 16.12 13.19 -0.67
CA SER A 77 15.97 14.63 -0.85
C SER A 77 17.19 15.39 -0.31
N PHE A 78 18.29 15.31 -1.05
CA PHE A 78 19.57 15.94 -0.71
C PHE A 78 19.47 17.43 -0.40
N ASP A 79 18.65 18.16 -1.17
CA ASP A 79 18.54 19.62 -1.09
C ASP A 79 17.70 20.12 0.09
N ASN A 80 17.00 19.21 0.77
CA ASN A 80 16.27 19.51 1.98
C ASN A 80 17.21 19.34 3.18
N ASN A 81 17.04 20.15 4.22
CA ASN A 81 17.84 20.05 5.44
C ASN A 81 16.98 19.56 6.60
N ILE A 82 17.55 18.70 7.43
CA ILE A 82 16.97 18.29 8.71
C ILE A 82 18.02 18.36 9.82
N TYR A 83 17.56 18.62 11.03
CA TYR A 83 18.40 18.73 12.21
C TYR A 83 18.09 17.63 13.22
N LYS A 84 19.09 17.20 13.98
CA LYS A 84 18.88 16.18 15.02
C LYS A 84 17.77 16.64 15.97
N THR A 85 16.91 15.71 16.37
CA THR A 85 15.70 15.90 17.19
C THR A 85 14.57 16.67 16.52
N GLU A 86 14.72 17.07 15.26
CA GLU A 86 13.63 17.67 14.49
C GLU A 86 12.52 16.65 14.27
N THR A 87 11.27 17.14 14.34
CA THR A 87 10.07 16.35 14.22
C THR A 87 9.15 16.92 13.16
N TRP A 88 8.62 16.06 12.29
CA TRP A 88 7.60 16.44 11.31
C TRP A 88 6.61 15.30 11.06
N THR A 89 5.51 15.65 10.39
CA THR A 89 4.51 14.68 9.95
C THR A 89 4.84 14.19 8.55
N ALA A 90 4.78 12.88 8.34
CA ALA A 90 4.94 12.25 7.03
C ALA A 90 3.79 11.29 6.74
N THR A 91 3.47 11.14 5.46
CA THR A 91 2.55 10.13 4.94
C THR A 91 3.35 8.89 4.55
N VAL A 92 3.04 7.76 5.18
CA VAL A 92 3.63 6.46 4.87
C VAL A 92 2.74 5.74 3.88
N SER A 93 3.29 5.39 2.73
CA SER A 93 2.59 4.63 1.70
C SER A 93 3.43 3.45 1.26
N PRO A 94 2.82 2.36 0.76
CA PRO A 94 3.59 1.35 0.03
C PRO A 94 4.28 2.01 -1.15
N PHE A 95 5.52 1.59 -1.41
CA PHE A 95 6.46 2.33 -2.22
C PHE A 95 5.90 2.76 -3.59
N LEU A 96 5.41 1.82 -4.39
CA LEU A 96 4.94 2.10 -5.75
C LEU A 96 3.69 3.00 -5.76
N GLN A 97 2.80 2.82 -4.80
CA GLN A 97 1.57 3.60 -4.67
C GLN A 97 1.86 5.02 -4.16
N GLY A 98 2.92 5.18 -3.36
CA GLY A 98 3.34 6.47 -2.80
C GLY A 98 3.92 7.44 -3.83
N ILE A 99 4.51 6.95 -4.92
CA ILE A 99 5.20 7.77 -5.96
C ILE A 99 4.30 8.87 -6.53
N ALA A 100 2.99 8.62 -6.69
CA ALA A 100 2.09 9.63 -7.25
C ALA A 100 1.93 10.86 -6.35
N GLY A 101 2.09 10.70 -5.04
CA GLY A 101 1.98 11.76 -4.04
C GLY A 101 3.31 12.11 -3.37
N SER A 102 4.42 11.62 -3.91
CA SER A 102 5.76 11.79 -3.35
C SER A 102 6.31 13.20 -3.57
N MET A 103 7.44 13.52 -2.93
CA MET A 103 8.05 14.85 -3.02
C MET A 103 8.41 15.26 -4.45
N PHE A 104 8.95 14.34 -5.25
CA PHE A 104 9.38 14.60 -6.63
C PHE A 104 8.31 14.24 -7.68
N GLY A 105 7.20 13.64 -7.24
CA GLY A 105 6.01 13.38 -8.06
C GLY A 105 6.17 12.26 -9.10
N PRO A 106 5.09 11.99 -9.86
CA PRO A 106 5.00 10.82 -10.73
C PRO A 106 5.91 10.87 -11.96
N SER A 107 6.41 12.06 -12.35
CA SER A 107 7.38 12.17 -13.45
C SER A 107 8.70 11.47 -13.15
N MET A 108 9.03 11.28 -11.87
CA MET A 108 10.26 10.62 -11.40
C MET A 108 10.05 9.14 -11.08
N THR A 109 9.03 8.49 -11.64
CA THR A 109 8.68 7.09 -11.31
C THR A 109 9.84 6.12 -11.55
N LEU A 110 10.60 6.31 -12.63
CA LEU A 110 11.74 5.44 -12.93
C LEU A 110 12.87 5.61 -11.89
N ASP A 111 13.13 6.85 -11.49
CA ASP A 111 14.13 7.24 -10.50
C ASP A 111 13.76 6.70 -9.10
N TYR A 112 12.50 6.82 -8.70
CA TYR A 112 12.01 6.16 -7.47
C TYR A 112 12.20 4.65 -7.54
N LYS A 113 11.84 4.02 -8.64
CA LYS A 113 12.07 2.58 -8.82
C LYS A 113 13.57 2.25 -8.69
N ALA A 114 14.46 3.01 -9.31
CA ALA A 114 15.90 2.82 -9.14
C ALA A 114 16.32 2.98 -7.66
N ALA A 115 15.86 4.03 -6.98
CA ALA A 115 16.16 4.29 -5.57
C ALA A 115 15.69 3.16 -4.64
N GLY A 116 14.48 2.63 -4.87
CA GLY A 116 13.96 1.50 -4.10
C GLY A 116 14.82 0.25 -4.26
N LEU A 117 15.30 -0.04 -5.47
CA LEU A 117 16.20 -1.17 -5.73
C LEU A 117 17.59 -0.94 -5.13
N ILE A 118 18.13 0.28 -5.20
CA ILE A 118 19.39 0.65 -4.54
C ILE A 118 19.30 0.43 -3.04
N TYR A 119 18.21 0.88 -2.41
CA TYR A 119 18.00 0.69 -0.99
C TYR A 119 17.89 -0.79 -0.61
N LYS A 120 17.18 -1.61 -1.40
CA LYS A 120 17.16 -3.07 -1.19
C LYS A 120 18.54 -3.71 -1.32
N SER A 121 19.33 -3.31 -2.30
CA SER A 121 20.70 -3.81 -2.46
C SER A 121 21.61 -3.38 -1.32
N MET A 122 21.39 -2.22 -0.73
CA MET A 122 22.06 -1.81 0.51
C MET A 122 21.66 -2.71 1.68
N LEU A 123 20.36 -3.00 1.85
CA LEU A 123 19.87 -3.90 2.90
C LEU A 123 20.40 -5.34 2.72
N ALA A 124 20.58 -5.79 1.48
CA ALA A 124 21.16 -7.08 1.14
C ALA A 124 22.70 -7.12 1.27
N GLY A 125 23.35 -5.99 1.56
CA GLY A 125 24.81 -5.88 1.70
C GLY A 125 25.58 -5.87 0.38
N THR A 126 24.91 -5.77 -0.77
CA THR A 126 25.54 -5.65 -2.09
C THR A 126 26.09 -4.23 -2.34
N LEU A 127 25.46 -3.22 -1.73
CA LEU A 127 25.95 -1.84 -1.74
C LEU A 127 26.30 -1.39 -0.32
N THR A 128 27.36 -0.60 -0.18
CA THR A 128 27.63 0.09 1.08
C THR A 128 26.61 1.20 1.32
N THR A 129 26.41 1.60 2.58
CA THR A 129 25.47 2.69 2.92
C THR A 129 25.83 4.00 2.19
N LEU A 130 27.12 4.35 2.11
CA LEU A 130 27.55 5.60 1.46
C LEU A 130 27.36 5.54 -0.05
N GLN A 131 27.69 4.40 -0.68
CA GLN A 131 27.43 4.21 -2.12
C GLN A 131 25.95 4.32 -2.44
N ALA A 132 25.10 3.64 -1.67
CA ALA A 132 23.66 3.67 -1.89
C ALA A 132 23.08 5.08 -1.64
N GLN A 133 23.50 5.76 -0.58
CA GLN A 133 23.00 7.09 -0.23
C GLN A 133 23.38 8.14 -1.28
N TRP A 134 24.62 8.14 -1.76
CA TRP A 134 25.08 9.08 -2.79
C TRP A 134 24.43 8.80 -4.15
N ALA A 135 24.23 7.53 -4.51
CA ALA A 135 23.49 7.17 -5.72
C ALA A 135 22.04 7.69 -5.65
N VAL A 136 21.31 7.38 -4.57
CA VAL A 136 19.93 7.86 -4.41
C VAL A 136 19.84 9.39 -4.46
N TRP A 137 20.75 10.12 -3.83
CA TRP A 137 20.77 11.59 -3.95
C TRP A 137 21.04 12.06 -5.37
N GLY A 138 21.91 11.38 -6.12
CA GLY A 138 22.19 11.68 -7.52
C GLY A 138 20.98 11.53 -8.44
N LEU A 139 20.06 10.60 -8.14
CA LEU A 139 18.82 10.42 -8.90
C LEU A 139 17.88 11.62 -8.81
N PHE A 140 17.90 12.36 -7.70
CA PHE A 140 16.92 13.42 -7.42
C PHE A 140 17.49 14.83 -7.30
N SER A 141 18.81 14.99 -7.25
CA SER A 141 19.46 16.29 -7.07
C SER A 141 20.68 16.46 -7.96
N THR A 142 20.64 17.50 -8.79
CA THR A 142 21.82 17.95 -9.56
C THR A 142 22.92 18.51 -8.66
N ASN A 143 22.57 19.03 -7.48
CA ASN A 143 23.56 19.50 -6.52
C ASN A 143 24.33 18.32 -5.93
N ALA A 144 23.65 17.22 -5.61
CA ALA A 144 24.31 15.98 -5.19
C ALA A 144 25.24 15.43 -6.28
N GLN A 145 24.82 15.47 -7.55
CA GLN A 145 25.68 15.08 -8.68
C GLN A 145 26.95 15.93 -8.80
N GLY A 146 26.89 17.21 -8.38
CA GLY A 146 28.03 18.13 -8.37
C GLY A 146 29.03 17.90 -7.24
N GLU A 147 28.69 17.09 -6.23
CA GLU A 147 29.56 16.83 -5.08
C GLU A 147 30.68 15.83 -5.42
N THR A 148 31.88 16.07 -4.89
CA THR A 148 33.03 15.17 -5.12
C THR A 148 32.76 13.76 -4.58
N LEU A 149 31.96 13.66 -3.52
CA LEU A 149 31.60 12.39 -2.90
C LEU A 149 30.70 11.54 -3.79
N PHE A 150 29.85 12.14 -4.64
CA PHE A 150 29.06 11.41 -5.62
C PHE A 150 29.94 10.59 -6.57
N THR A 151 31.02 11.19 -7.07
CA THR A 151 31.99 10.48 -7.91
C THR A 151 32.81 9.47 -7.09
N THR A 152 33.26 9.85 -5.89
CA THR A 152 34.09 9.01 -5.01
C THR A 152 33.40 7.70 -4.64
N TYR A 153 32.09 7.74 -4.38
CA TYR A 153 31.30 6.58 -4.02
C TYR A 153 30.64 5.89 -5.23
N GLY A 154 30.95 6.29 -6.46
CA GLY A 154 30.46 5.64 -7.67
C GLY A 154 28.96 5.83 -7.90
N GLY A 155 28.41 6.98 -7.51
CA GLY A 155 27.00 7.32 -7.66
C GLY A 155 26.53 7.19 -9.12
N ALA A 156 27.21 7.83 -10.07
CA ALA A 156 26.84 7.80 -11.48
C ALA A 156 26.75 6.37 -12.08
N ALA A 157 27.70 5.50 -11.74
CA ALA A 157 27.70 4.11 -12.21
C ALA A 157 26.57 3.30 -11.57
N THR A 158 26.28 3.57 -10.29
CA THR A 158 25.17 2.95 -9.57
C THR A 158 23.83 3.42 -10.18
N ASP A 159 23.64 4.72 -10.37
CA ASP A 159 22.42 5.29 -10.98
C ASP A 159 22.13 4.68 -12.34
N ALA A 160 23.12 4.64 -13.25
CA ALA A 160 22.97 4.05 -14.57
C ALA A 160 22.55 2.57 -14.52
N THR A 161 23.16 1.80 -13.61
CA THR A 161 22.84 0.37 -13.43
C THR A 161 21.42 0.17 -12.93
N TYR A 162 21.01 0.93 -11.90
CA TYR A 162 19.73 0.75 -11.24
C TYR A 162 18.57 1.39 -12.00
N LEU A 163 18.79 2.45 -12.78
CA LEU A 163 17.81 2.97 -13.74
C LEU A 163 17.49 1.94 -14.82
N ALA A 164 18.50 1.26 -15.36
CA ALA A 164 18.29 0.18 -16.33
C ALA A 164 17.53 -1.00 -15.72
N LEU A 165 17.89 -1.40 -14.50
CA LEU A 165 17.19 -2.47 -13.78
C LEU A 165 15.73 -2.09 -13.45
N ALA A 166 15.50 -0.86 -13.01
CA ALA A 166 14.17 -0.33 -12.70
C ALA A 166 13.21 -0.37 -13.90
N GLY A 167 13.74 -0.20 -15.11
CA GLY A 167 12.97 -0.29 -16.35
C GLY A 167 12.40 -1.68 -16.66
N THR A 168 12.93 -2.74 -16.03
CA THR A 168 12.53 -4.13 -16.28
C THR A 168 12.10 -4.90 -15.03
N ALA A 169 12.37 -4.37 -13.84
CA ALA A 169 12.05 -5.02 -12.58
C ALA A 169 10.53 -5.15 -12.38
N PRO A 170 10.04 -6.35 -11.96
CA PRO A 170 8.62 -6.54 -11.66
C PRO A 170 8.22 -5.80 -10.38
N ASP A 171 6.93 -5.50 -10.22
CA ASP A 171 6.42 -4.80 -9.04
C ASP A 171 6.73 -5.54 -7.71
N SER A 172 6.84 -6.87 -7.75
CA SER A 172 7.24 -7.69 -6.61
C SER A 172 8.66 -7.38 -6.09
N ALA A 173 9.54 -6.81 -6.93
CA ALA A 173 10.87 -6.40 -6.52
C ALA A 173 10.81 -5.30 -5.44
N TYR A 174 9.72 -4.52 -5.38
CA TYR A 174 9.52 -3.41 -4.44
C TYR A 174 8.72 -3.81 -3.20
N SER A 175 8.36 -5.09 -3.07
CA SER A 175 7.63 -5.58 -1.90
C SER A 175 8.39 -5.28 -0.60
N GLY A 176 7.65 -4.78 0.39
CA GLY A 176 8.17 -4.39 1.70
C GLY A 176 8.79 -3.00 1.75
N LEU A 177 8.99 -2.33 0.61
CA LEU A 177 9.41 -0.93 0.60
C LEU A 177 8.25 0.00 0.96
N LEU A 178 8.59 1.07 1.67
CA LEU A 178 7.68 2.12 2.10
C LEU A 178 8.27 3.48 1.72
N LEU A 179 7.39 4.42 1.37
CA LEU A 179 7.76 5.80 1.12
C LEU A 179 7.18 6.70 2.23
N TYR A 180 8.02 7.52 2.82
CA TYR A 180 7.68 8.46 3.90
C TYR A 180 7.76 9.88 3.36
N THR A 181 6.64 10.35 2.80
CA THR A 181 6.56 11.67 2.18
C THR A 181 6.17 12.73 3.22
N PRO A 182 6.98 13.77 3.46
CA PRO A 182 6.68 14.79 4.44
C PRO A 182 5.45 15.62 4.04
N VAL A 183 4.60 15.95 5.00
CA VAL A 183 3.46 16.83 4.78
C VAL A 183 3.96 18.27 4.57
N GLY A 184 3.67 18.85 3.41
CA GLY A 184 4.06 20.22 3.07
C GLY A 184 5.53 20.39 2.65
N GLY A 185 6.31 19.31 2.58
CA GLY A 185 7.67 19.32 2.05
C GLY A 185 7.70 19.34 0.52
N LYS A 186 8.74 19.97 -0.04
CA LYS A 186 9.04 20.03 -1.47
C LYS A 186 10.55 19.99 -1.68
N PRO A 187 11.07 19.69 -2.88
CA PRO A 187 12.50 19.74 -3.14
C PRO A 187 13.09 21.11 -2.74
N GLY A 188 14.07 21.09 -1.83
CA GLY A 188 14.74 22.28 -1.30
C GLY A 188 13.96 23.09 -0.25
N ILE A 189 12.74 22.68 0.12
CA ILE A 189 11.88 23.41 1.06
C ILE A 189 11.22 22.45 2.06
N GLY A 190 11.49 22.67 3.35
CA GLY A 190 10.89 21.91 4.44
C GLY A 190 11.56 20.55 4.67
N PRO A 191 10.88 19.63 5.38
CA PRO A 191 11.47 18.35 5.79
C PRO A 191 11.80 17.43 4.61
N GLN A 192 12.68 16.46 4.87
CA GLN A 192 13.11 15.44 3.89
C GLN A 192 12.08 14.32 3.69
N GLU A 193 12.07 13.74 2.49
CA GLU A 193 11.45 12.46 2.15
C GLU A 193 12.43 11.29 2.35
N PHE A 194 11.86 10.13 2.66
CA PHE A 194 12.61 8.93 3.01
C PHE A 194 12.00 7.65 2.44
N ILE A 195 12.89 6.70 2.14
CA ILE A 195 12.56 5.32 1.78
C ILE A 195 12.85 4.44 2.99
N GLY A 196 11.89 3.57 3.34
CA GLY A 196 12.04 2.60 4.41
C GLY A 196 11.67 1.19 3.97
N TYR A 197 11.91 0.22 4.85
CA TYR A 197 11.61 -1.18 4.59
C TYR A 197 10.93 -1.82 5.79
N SER A 198 9.89 -2.59 5.52
CA SER A 198 9.22 -3.49 6.44
C SER A 198 9.13 -4.86 5.79
N ALA A 199 9.74 -5.87 6.42
CA ALA A 199 9.66 -7.26 5.95
C ALA A 199 8.24 -7.85 6.06
N VAL A 200 7.32 -7.15 6.74
CA VAL A 200 5.98 -7.65 7.02
C VAL A 200 5.00 -7.11 5.98
N PRO A 201 4.23 -7.99 5.28
CA PRO A 201 3.06 -7.56 4.53
C PRO A 201 2.11 -6.89 5.52
N GLU A 202 1.86 -5.60 5.36
CA GLU A 202 1.12 -4.72 6.29
C GLU A 202 -0.04 -5.44 7.04
N PRO A 203 0.15 -5.90 8.31
CA PRO A 203 -0.78 -6.85 8.95
C PRO A 203 -2.05 -6.24 9.56
N GLY A 204 -2.25 -4.92 9.51
CA GLY A 204 -3.35 -4.30 10.25
C GLY A 204 -4.71 -4.61 9.64
N THR A 205 -4.82 -4.48 8.33
CA THR A 205 -6.11 -4.43 7.64
C THR A 205 -6.70 -5.81 7.41
N MET A 206 -5.88 -6.81 7.03
CA MET A 206 -6.34 -8.17 6.77
C MET A 206 -6.80 -8.90 8.03
N THR A 207 -6.14 -8.68 9.17
CA THR A 207 -6.51 -9.31 10.45
C THR A 207 -7.73 -8.63 11.09
N MET A 208 -7.81 -7.30 11.10
CA MET A 208 -9.01 -6.57 11.57
C MET A 208 -10.23 -6.86 10.68
N PHE A 209 -10.04 -6.93 9.36
CA PHE A 209 -11.13 -7.26 8.44
C PHE A 209 -11.56 -8.72 8.55
N GLY A 210 -10.60 -9.66 8.65
CA GLY A 210 -10.87 -11.08 8.86
C GLY A 210 -11.62 -11.35 10.16
N THR A 211 -11.25 -10.68 11.26
CA THR A 211 -11.98 -10.76 12.53
C THR A 211 -13.35 -10.08 12.45
N GLY A 212 -13.49 -8.96 11.74
CA GLY A 212 -14.76 -8.29 11.49
C GLY A 212 -15.78 -9.16 10.72
N LEU A 213 -15.33 -9.86 9.67
CA LEU A 213 -16.18 -10.79 8.90
C LEU A 213 -16.60 -12.02 9.73
N ILE A 214 -15.69 -12.57 10.55
CA ILE A 214 -16.02 -13.67 11.46
C ILE A 214 -17.03 -13.22 12.52
N GLY A 215 -16.88 -12.01 13.05
CA GLY A 215 -17.83 -11.40 13.98
C GLY A 215 -19.23 -11.23 13.37
N LEU A 216 -19.30 -10.73 12.13
CA LEU A 216 -20.56 -10.55 11.40
C LEU A 216 -21.23 -11.90 11.07
N ALA A 217 -20.46 -12.89 10.64
CA ALA A 217 -20.96 -14.26 10.39
C ALA A 217 -21.51 -14.91 11.67
N GLY A 218 -20.88 -14.66 12.82
CA GLY A 218 -21.37 -15.12 14.13
C GLY A 218 -22.72 -14.51 14.53
N LEU A 219 -22.92 -13.22 14.27
CA LEU A 219 -24.18 -12.51 14.53
C LEU A 219 -25.33 -13.01 13.63
N ILE A 220 -25.05 -13.22 12.33
CA ILE A 220 -26.03 -13.76 11.38
C ILE A 220 -26.44 -15.18 11.77
N ARG A 221 -25.48 -16.03 12.17
CA ARG A 221 -25.76 -17.40 12.62
C ARG A 221 -26.64 -17.44 13.87
N ARG A 222 -26.42 -16.53 14.84
CA ARG A 222 -27.27 -16.42 16.04
C ARG A 222 -28.70 -15.98 15.73
N LYS A 223 -28.87 -15.09 14.73
CA LYS A 223 -30.20 -14.62 14.32
C LYS A 223 -31.00 -15.69 13.57
N LEU A 224 -30.34 -16.52 12.75
CA LEU A 224 -30.97 -17.62 12.03
C LEU A 224 -31.26 -18.85 12.91
N ALA A 225 -30.52 -19.06 14.00
CA ALA A 225 -30.74 -20.17 14.93
C ALA A 225 -31.85 -19.89 15.99
N ARG A 226 -32.35 -18.66 16.06
CA ARG A 226 -33.46 -18.24 16.96
C ARG A 226 -34.78 -18.04 16.23
N ALA A 227 -34.81 -18.22 14.90
CA ALA A 227 -36.00 -18.21 14.07
C ALA A 227 -36.38 -19.66 13.73
#